data_AF-A0A2N3MYE8-F1
#
_entry.id   AF-A0A2N3MYE8-F1
#
_cell.length_a   1.000
_cell.length_b   1.000
_cell.length_c   1.000
_cell.angle_alpha   90.00
_cell.angle_beta   90.00
_cell.angle_gamma   90.00
#
_symmetry.space_group_name_H-M   'P 1'
#
loop_
_entity.id
_entity.type
_entity.pdbx_description
1 polymer ?
#
loop_
_entity_poly.entity_id
_entity_poly.type
_entity_poly.pdbx_seq_one_letter_code
_entity_poly.pdbx_strand_id
1 'polypeptide(L)'
;MSRTDPGIDGGPIIAIHCAAEEEGMDGGKTEQVSAAAQGARRGLKLIYSYLVSHVHRVYESQSLLSQSWSRYPPTSPSSSHEVLRQPHDKRTMVKIAVAGGSGQVAREVIDALLAAKRHDIIILSRKKPLTSNNALGISWETVDYNNKECLTMALKGVHTVLSFIQLLSDPDQIAQKNLIDAAVGAGVQRFAPSEYGSRCTVHMPWWQGKEVIREYLREVNREKEVLEYTLFQPGLFLDYLAFPHKTSKYLDPLQSVIDFQHKRAMVVAGHEDAIMTLTTVSDLAAIIARAVEYKDKWPTVSGIRGNWLTFAQLLEIGERIRGGPFAVDRLELRDLEAGILEASWALEAVHAAVSSSQAAEMLKTVSIGILLSSLKGAWESSDELNRLFPDYTFTSAEDFLVRVWQ
;
A
#
# COMPACT_ATOMS: atom_id res chain seq x y z
N MET A 1 4.93 60.23 13.83
CA MET A 1 3.50 60.52 13.60
C MET A 1 3.15 60.05 12.19
N SER A 2 2.07 59.24 12.07
CA SER A 2 1.35 58.73 10.86
C SER A 2 2.17 57.98 9.79
N ARG A 3 2.10 56.63 9.67
CA ARG A 3 1.11 55.80 8.92
C ARG A 3 0.99 56.23 7.45
N THR A 4 1.24 55.42 6.40
CA THR A 4 0.69 54.08 6.06
C THR A 4 1.51 53.35 4.98
N ASP A 5 1.49 52.01 5.00
CA ASP A 5 1.89 51.07 3.92
C ASP A 5 1.04 51.19 2.64
N PRO A 6 1.60 50.79 1.48
CA PRO A 6 0.95 49.83 0.59
C PRO A 6 1.95 48.71 0.21
N GLY A 7 1.60 47.42 0.23
CA GLY A 7 0.47 46.83 -0.47
C GLY A 7 1.02 45.93 -1.58
N ILE A 8 1.08 44.63 -1.29
CA ILE A 8 1.46 43.52 -2.18
C ILE A 8 0.33 43.29 -3.19
N ASP A 9 0.64 43.34 -4.48
CA ASP A 9 -0.16 42.88 -5.64
C ASP A 9 0.85 42.58 -6.76
N GLY A 10 0.82 41.51 -7.55
CA GLY A 10 -0.06 40.37 -7.71
C GLY A 10 0.62 39.45 -8.74
N GLY A 11 0.51 38.13 -8.55
CA GLY A 11 1.07 37.12 -9.46
C GLY A 11 0.35 37.04 -10.81
N PRO A 12 0.93 36.37 -11.82
CA PRO A 12 0.40 36.33 -13.17
C PRO A 12 -0.74 35.30 -13.29
N ILE A 13 -1.97 35.78 -13.43
CA ILE A 13 -3.11 35.03 -13.99
C ILE A 13 -3.78 35.91 -15.04
N ILE A 14 -3.20 35.96 -16.24
CA ILE A 14 -3.88 36.45 -17.45
C ILE A 14 -3.38 35.63 -18.63
N ALA A 15 -4.11 34.57 -18.99
CA ALA A 15 -4.06 33.95 -20.31
C ALA A 15 -5.25 32.99 -20.55
N ILE A 16 -6.48 33.39 -20.22
CA ILE A 16 -7.68 32.75 -20.79
C ILE A 16 -8.75 33.83 -21.00
N HIS A 17 -8.57 34.64 -22.04
CA HIS A 17 -9.65 35.40 -22.68
C HIS A 17 -9.21 35.75 -24.10
N CYS A 18 -9.29 34.79 -25.02
CA CYS A 18 -9.34 34.99 -26.47
C CYS A 18 -9.62 33.64 -27.14
N ALA A 19 -10.89 33.21 -27.14
CA ALA A 19 -11.47 32.23 -28.08
C ALA A 19 -12.92 31.95 -27.66
N ALA A 20 -13.80 32.94 -27.84
CA ALA A 20 -15.25 32.74 -27.76
C ALA A 20 -15.98 33.87 -28.49
N GLU A 21 -15.60 34.12 -29.74
CA GLU A 21 -16.44 34.83 -30.72
C GLU A 21 -16.33 34.08 -32.04
N GLU A 22 -16.97 32.92 -32.10
CA GLU A 22 -17.62 32.39 -33.30
C GLU A 22 -18.45 31.17 -32.86
N GLU A 23 -19.72 31.20 -33.24
CA GLU A 23 -20.81 30.27 -32.92
C GLU A 23 -21.64 30.55 -31.65
N GLY A 24 -22.88 30.99 -31.90
CA GLY A 24 -23.82 31.49 -30.92
C GLY A 24 -24.32 30.43 -29.93
N MET A 25 -24.27 30.79 -28.64
CA MET A 25 -25.02 30.12 -27.58
C MET A 25 -25.77 31.15 -26.72
N ASP A 26 -27.02 30.79 -26.45
CA ASP A 26 -28.08 31.55 -25.79
C ASP A 26 -27.77 31.97 -24.33
N GLY A 27 -28.19 33.19 -23.97
CA GLY A 27 -27.79 33.94 -22.77
C GLY A 27 -28.27 33.38 -21.43
N GLY A 28 -29.07 32.32 -21.41
CA GLY A 28 -29.55 31.67 -20.18
C GLY A 28 -28.56 30.69 -19.53
N LYS A 29 -27.56 30.19 -20.25
CA LYS A 29 -26.60 29.20 -19.72
C LYS A 29 -25.38 29.82 -19.03
N THR A 30 -25.09 31.09 -19.29
CA THR A 30 -23.90 31.79 -18.79
C THR A 30 -24.01 32.16 -17.31
N GLU A 31 -25.21 32.46 -16.81
CA GLU A 31 -25.44 32.79 -15.39
C GLU A 31 -25.39 31.57 -14.46
N GLN A 32 -25.87 30.39 -14.91
CA GLN A 32 -25.81 29.15 -14.11
C GLN A 32 -24.37 28.63 -13.95
N VAL A 33 -23.53 28.77 -14.98
CA VAL A 33 -22.11 28.37 -14.91
C VAL A 33 -21.31 29.32 -14.01
N SER A 34 -21.65 30.62 -14.01
CA SER A 34 -21.02 31.62 -13.12
C SER A 34 -21.33 31.38 -11.64
N ALA A 35 -22.59 31.04 -11.31
CA ALA A 35 -23.01 30.73 -9.94
C ALA A 35 -22.38 29.43 -9.41
N ALA A 36 -22.27 28.39 -10.25
CA ALA A 36 -21.60 27.14 -9.91
C ALA A 36 -20.09 27.33 -9.67
N ALA A 37 -19.43 28.15 -10.49
CA ALA A 37 -18.02 28.49 -10.33
C ALA A 37 -17.74 29.31 -9.05
N GLN A 38 -18.65 30.21 -8.65
CA GLN A 38 -18.55 30.95 -7.38
C GLN A 38 -18.79 30.06 -6.15
N GLY A 39 -19.71 29.09 -6.23
CA GLY A 39 -19.93 28.09 -5.19
C GLY A 39 -18.72 27.18 -4.96
N ALA A 40 -18.09 26.71 -6.04
CA ALA A 40 -16.88 25.89 -5.98
C ALA A 40 -15.68 26.66 -5.39
N ARG A 41 -15.51 27.95 -5.72
CA ARG A 41 -14.45 28.80 -5.13
C ARG A 41 -14.63 29.04 -3.63
N ARG A 42 -15.86 29.13 -3.13
CA ARG A 42 -16.13 29.23 -1.68
C ARG A 42 -15.85 27.90 -0.96
N GLY A 43 -16.18 26.76 -1.58
CA GLY A 43 -15.88 25.43 -1.04
C GLY A 43 -14.38 25.16 -0.90
N LEU A 44 -13.57 25.49 -1.92
CA LEU A 44 -12.11 25.31 -1.87
C LEU A 44 -11.43 26.21 -0.82
N LYS A 45 -11.90 27.44 -0.60
CA LYS A 45 -11.35 28.32 0.45
C LYS A 45 -11.61 27.80 1.87
N LEU A 46 -12.76 27.15 2.10
CA LEU A 46 -13.09 26.55 3.40
C LEU A 46 -12.24 25.30 3.67
N ILE A 47 -12.03 24.46 2.65
CA ILE A 47 -11.16 23.28 2.73
C ILE A 47 -9.70 23.70 2.98
N TYR A 48 -9.20 24.72 2.28
CA TYR A 48 -7.84 25.23 2.47
C TYR A 48 -7.61 25.82 3.87
N SER A 49 -8.59 26.57 4.40
CA SER A 49 -8.52 27.11 5.78
C SER A 49 -8.55 26.00 6.85
N TYR A 50 -9.32 24.93 6.61
CA TYR A 50 -9.32 23.75 7.48
C TYR A 50 -7.98 23.00 7.44
N LEU A 51 -7.38 22.85 6.26
CA LEU A 51 -6.07 22.20 6.08
C LEU A 51 -4.93 22.95 6.78
N VAL A 52 -4.87 24.29 6.66
CA VAL A 52 -3.80 25.09 7.27
C VAL A 52 -3.89 25.09 8.81
N SER A 53 -5.10 25.10 9.37
CA SER A 53 -5.30 25.07 10.83
C SER A 53 -5.06 23.69 11.46
N HIS A 54 -5.23 22.60 10.70
CA HIS A 54 -4.93 21.24 11.17
C HIS A 54 -3.44 20.93 11.15
N VAL A 55 -2.70 21.40 10.13
CA VAL A 55 -1.24 21.18 10.01
C VAL A 55 -0.48 21.89 11.13
N HIS A 56 -0.91 23.08 11.55
CA HIS A 56 -0.25 23.81 12.65
C HIS A 56 -0.40 23.11 14.01
N ARG A 57 -1.49 22.37 14.22
CA ARG A 57 -1.79 21.69 15.50
C ARG A 57 -1.05 20.36 15.66
N VAL A 58 -0.62 19.76 14.55
CA VAL A 58 0.18 18.51 14.52
C VAL A 58 1.67 18.79 14.73
N TYR A 59 2.16 19.99 14.38
CA TYR A 59 3.57 20.36 14.57
C TYR A 59 3.95 20.68 16.02
N GLU A 60 3.02 21.20 16.84
CA GLU A 60 3.31 21.52 18.25
C GLU A 60 3.33 20.30 19.18
N SER A 61 2.72 19.17 18.80
CA SER A 61 2.64 17.97 19.65
C SER A 61 3.83 16.99 19.48
N GLN A 62 4.65 17.16 18.43
CA GLN A 62 5.78 16.28 18.15
C GLN A 62 7.13 16.75 18.72
N SER A 63 7.23 17.97 19.28
CA SER A 63 8.50 18.49 19.83
C SER A 63 8.76 18.14 21.31
N LEU A 64 7.83 17.44 21.99
CA LEU A 64 7.90 17.19 23.45
C LEU A 64 8.23 15.74 23.86
N LEU A 65 8.54 14.82 22.93
CA LEU A 65 8.72 13.39 23.25
C LEU A 65 10.08 12.78 22.83
N SER A 66 11.16 13.57 22.79
CA SER A 66 12.50 13.05 22.46
C SER A 66 13.59 13.46 23.46
N GLN A 67 13.51 13.04 24.72
CA GLN A 67 14.67 13.02 25.63
C GLN A 67 14.68 11.81 26.56
N SER A 68 15.89 11.22 26.73
CA SER A 68 16.25 9.92 27.34
C SER A 68 15.93 8.74 26.40
N TRP A 69 16.81 7.77 26.13
CA TRP A 69 17.49 6.85 27.04
C TRP A 69 18.95 6.58 26.63
N SER A 70 19.79 6.30 27.62
CA SER A 70 21.23 6.02 27.50
C SER A 70 21.55 4.55 27.82
N ARG A 71 22.46 3.98 27.02
CA ARG A 71 23.53 2.99 27.31
C ARG A 71 23.24 1.78 28.21
N TYR A 72 23.46 0.56 27.69
CA TYR A 72 24.24 -0.52 28.35
C TYR A 72 24.84 -1.50 27.30
N PRO A 73 25.96 -2.20 27.59
CA PRO A 73 26.87 -2.86 26.63
C PRO A 73 26.61 -4.38 26.46
N PRO A 74 27.32 -5.09 25.54
CA PRO A 74 26.97 -6.43 25.11
C PRO A 74 27.61 -7.53 25.97
N THR A 75 26.96 -8.70 26.05
CA THR A 75 27.57 -9.93 26.55
C THR A 75 27.42 -11.05 25.52
N SER A 76 28.52 -11.78 25.31
CA SER A 76 28.69 -12.88 24.36
C SER A 76 28.22 -14.23 24.94
N PRO A 77 27.99 -15.27 24.10
CA PRO A 77 27.24 -16.46 24.48
C PRO A 77 28.13 -17.65 24.89
N SER A 78 27.62 -18.53 25.75
CA SER A 78 28.21 -19.85 26.01
C SER A 78 27.18 -20.98 25.91
N SER A 79 27.46 -21.86 24.94
CA SER A 79 27.34 -23.33 24.94
C SER A 79 26.01 -24.06 25.22
N SER A 80 25.64 -24.85 24.21
CA SER A 80 25.15 -26.23 24.24
C SER A 80 23.81 -26.53 24.93
N HIS A 81 22.77 -26.71 24.12
CA HIS A 81 21.64 -27.58 24.48
C HIS A 81 21.20 -28.45 23.29
N GLU A 82 21.42 -29.75 23.47
CA GLU A 82 20.58 -30.88 23.06
C GLU A 82 19.35 -30.55 22.19
N VAL A 83 19.34 -31.15 20.99
CA VAL A 83 18.17 -31.21 20.10
C VAL A 83 17.14 -32.15 20.72
N LEU A 84 16.37 -31.65 21.68
CA LEU A 84 15.10 -32.24 22.07
C LEU A 84 14.10 -31.94 20.96
N ARG A 85 13.75 -32.97 20.18
CA ARG A 85 12.59 -32.94 19.28
C ARG A 85 11.36 -32.58 20.12
N GLN A 86 10.87 -31.36 19.95
CA GLN A 86 9.65 -30.92 20.64
C GLN A 86 8.45 -31.75 20.16
N PRO A 87 7.49 -32.06 21.06
CA PRO A 87 6.29 -32.78 20.69
C PRO A 87 5.51 -31.97 19.66
N HIS A 88 4.86 -32.64 18.71
CA HIS A 88 3.91 -32.02 17.79
C HIS A 88 2.89 -31.19 18.58
N ASP A 89 3.10 -29.88 18.59
CA ASP A 89 2.24 -28.88 19.21
C ASP A 89 0.83 -29.06 18.66
N LYS A 90 -0.15 -29.30 19.55
CA LYS A 90 -1.59 -29.25 19.22
C LYS A 90 -1.95 -27.81 18.85
N ARG A 91 -1.51 -27.36 17.68
CA ARG A 91 -1.89 -26.06 17.12
C ARG A 91 -3.35 -26.14 16.70
N THR A 92 -4.18 -25.25 17.26
CA THR A 92 -5.61 -25.17 16.99
C THR A 92 -5.85 -24.78 15.53
N MET A 93 -6.49 -25.66 14.77
CA MET A 93 -7.11 -25.33 13.48
C MET A 93 -8.03 -24.13 13.66
N VAL A 94 -8.00 -23.20 12.71
CA VAL A 94 -8.89 -22.02 12.69
C VAL A 94 -9.53 -21.87 11.33
N LYS A 95 -10.72 -21.27 11.29
CA LYS A 95 -11.42 -20.89 10.06
C LYS A 95 -11.01 -19.49 9.63
N ILE A 96 -10.53 -19.35 8.40
CA ILE A 96 -10.02 -18.11 7.82
C ILE A 96 -10.92 -17.70 6.66
N ALA A 97 -11.47 -16.48 6.70
CA ALA A 97 -12.15 -15.90 5.57
C ALA A 97 -11.20 -15.02 4.75
N VAL A 98 -11.22 -15.17 3.43
CA VAL A 98 -10.44 -14.36 2.49
C VAL A 98 -11.39 -13.58 1.59
N ALA A 99 -11.52 -12.29 1.85
CA ALA A 99 -12.31 -11.39 1.01
C ALA A 99 -11.49 -10.91 -0.18
N GLY A 100 -12.05 -10.97 -1.40
CA GLY A 100 -11.29 -10.67 -2.62
C GLY A 100 -10.29 -11.77 -3.00
N GLY A 101 -10.53 -13.02 -2.58
CA GLY A 101 -9.62 -14.16 -2.79
C GLY A 101 -9.29 -14.52 -4.24
N SER A 102 -9.99 -13.96 -5.22
CA SER A 102 -9.66 -14.11 -6.64
C SER A 102 -8.51 -13.21 -7.11
N GLY A 103 -8.07 -12.24 -6.29
CA GLY A 103 -7.00 -11.31 -6.62
C GLY A 103 -5.61 -11.96 -6.68
N GLN A 104 -4.67 -11.33 -7.38
CA GLN A 104 -3.34 -11.88 -7.62
C GLN A 104 -2.60 -12.21 -6.32
N VAL A 105 -2.41 -11.22 -5.43
CA VAL A 105 -1.75 -11.41 -4.12
C VAL A 105 -2.54 -12.38 -3.23
N ALA A 106 -3.87 -12.29 -3.24
CA ALA A 106 -4.73 -13.15 -2.43
C ALA A 106 -4.53 -14.63 -2.74
N ARG A 107 -4.37 -14.99 -4.03
CA ARG A 107 -4.12 -16.37 -4.45
C ARG A 107 -2.77 -16.90 -4.01
N GLU A 108 -1.73 -16.07 -3.97
CA GLU A 108 -0.42 -16.46 -3.41
C GLU A 108 -0.54 -16.79 -1.91
N VAL A 109 -1.27 -15.95 -1.17
CA VAL A 109 -1.52 -16.15 0.27
C VAL A 109 -2.38 -17.40 0.51
N ILE A 110 -3.41 -17.63 -0.31
CA ILE A 110 -4.27 -18.82 -0.23
C ILE A 110 -3.44 -20.09 -0.47
N ASP A 111 -2.57 -20.11 -1.50
CA ASP A 111 -1.70 -21.26 -1.78
C ASP A 111 -0.75 -21.53 -0.60
N ALA A 112 -0.18 -20.49 0.02
CA ALA A 112 0.66 -20.64 1.22
C ALA A 112 -0.10 -21.16 2.44
N LEU A 113 -1.31 -20.67 2.70
CA LEU A 113 -2.18 -21.16 3.78
C LEU A 113 -2.59 -22.62 3.55
N LEU A 114 -2.88 -23.01 2.30
CA LEU A 114 -3.20 -24.38 1.94
C LEU A 114 -2.01 -25.33 2.11
N ALA A 115 -0.80 -24.87 1.76
CA ALA A 115 0.41 -25.67 1.95
C ALA A 115 0.65 -26.02 3.42
N ALA A 116 0.20 -25.17 4.36
CA ALA A 116 0.26 -25.46 5.79
C ALA A 116 -0.65 -26.62 6.22
N LYS A 117 -1.74 -26.90 5.47
CA LYS A 117 -2.74 -27.97 5.71
C LYS A 117 -3.32 -28.00 7.14
N ARG A 118 -3.55 -26.82 7.71
CA ARG A 118 -3.95 -26.64 9.13
C ARG A 118 -5.23 -25.85 9.35
N HIS A 119 -5.73 -25.17 8.32
CA HIS A 119 -6.81 -24.18 8.46
C HIS A 119 -7.92 -24.45 7.46
N ASP A 120 -9.14 -24.13 7.86
CA ASP A 120 -10.30 -24.14 6.95
C ASP A 120 -10.38 -22.78 6.29
N ILE A 121 -10.34 -22.74 4.95
CA ILE A 121 -10.34 -21.48 4.20
C ILE A 121 -11.71 -21.29 3.54
N ILE A 122 -12.31 -20.12 3.73
CA ILE A 122 -13.50 -19.67 3.02
C ILE A 122 -13.20 -18.42 2.20
N ILE A 123 -13.43 -18.49 0.89
CA ILE A 123 -13.24 -17.36 -0.01
C ILE A 123 -14.57 -16.64 -0.18
N LEU A 124 -14.59 -15.33 0.14
CA LEU A 124 -15.75 -14.47 -0.05
C LEU A 124 -15.66 -13.77 -1.41
N SER A 125 -16.62 -14.05 -2.30
CA SER A 125 -16.64 -13.49 -3.65
C SER A 125 -18.01 -12.93 -4.03
N ARG A 126 -18.05 -11.94 -4.94
CA ARG A 126 -19.32 -11.41 -5.47
C ARG A 126 -20.00 -12.35 -6.47
N LYS A 127 -19.23 -13.26 -7.07
CA LYS A 127 -19.68 -14.22 -8.08
C LYS A 127 -19.22 -15.60 -7.69
N LYS A 128 -20.06 -16.60 -7.95
CA LYS A 128 -19.69 -18.02 -7.79
C LYS A 128 -18.50 -18.34 -8.70
N PRO A 129 -17.48 -19.09 -8.23
CA PRO A 129 -16.40 -19.51 -9.10
C PRO A 129 -16.92 -20.38 -10.25
N LEU A 130 -16.32 -20.24 -11.43
CA LEU A 130 -16.63 -21.09 -12.59
C LEU A 130 -16.20 -22.55 -12.37
N THR A 131 -15.18 -22.76 -11.52
CA THR A 131 -14.70 -24.07 -11.07
C THR A 131 -14.47 -24.02 -9.56
N SER A 132 -15.39 -24.60 -8.77
CA SER A 132 -15.19 -24.76 -7.32
C SER A 132 -14.44 -26.05 -7.05
N ASN A 133 -13.15 -25.96 -6.74
CA ASN A 133 -12.36 -27.14 -6.36
C ASN A 133 -12.43 -27.34 -4.83
N ASN A 134 -13.57 -27.86 -4.34
CA ASN A 134 -13.78 -28.14 -2.92
C ASN A 134 -12.80 -29.19 -2.35
N ALA A 135 -12.04 -29.87 -3.21
CA ALA A 135 -11.12 -30.95 -2.86
C ALA A 135 -9.86 -30.50 -2.09
N LEU A 136 -9.61 -29.20 -1.95
CA LEU A 136 -8.37 -28.65 -1.36
C LEU A 136 -8.57 -27.97 0.01
N GLY A 137 -9.71 -28.13 0.70
CA GLY A 137 -9.96 -27.42 1.97
C GLY A 137 -10.31 -25.93 1.78
N ILE A 138 -10.75 -25.56 0.57
CA ILE A 138 -11.31 -24.24 0.26
C ILE A 138 -12.81 -24.40 0.04
N SER A 139 -13.59 -23.57 0.74
CA SER A 139 -14.99 -23.31 0.41
C SER A 139 -15.15 -21.91 -0.20
N TRP A 140 -16.19 -21.73 -1.00
CA TRP A 140 -16.52 -20.44 -1.60
C TRP A 140 -17.88 -19.99 -1.11
N GLU A 141 -17.98 -18.75 -0.69
CA GLU A 141 -19.24 -18.13 -0.29
C GLU A 141 -19.48 -16.88 -1.13
N THR A 142 -20.64 -16.87 -1.79
CA THR A 142 -21.04 -15.72 -2.61
C THR A 142 -21.71 -14.70 -1.70
N VAL A 143 -21.16 -13.49 -1.65
CA VAL A 143 -21.61 -12.41 -0.77
C VAL A 143 -21.82 -11.11 -1.53
N ASP A 144 -22.78 -10.31 -1.06
CA ASP A 144 -22.90 -8.90 -1.41
C ASP A 144 -22.23 -8.06 -0.31
N TYR A 145 -21.16 -7.35 -0.67
CA TYR A 145 -20.42 -6.52 0.28
C TYR A 145 -21.20 -5.27 0.73
N ASN A 146 -22.37 -4.97 0.14
CA ASN A 146 -23.27 -3.92 0.61
C ASN A 146 -24.27 -4.41 1.66
N ASN A 147 -24.36 -5.73 1.89
CA ASN A 147 -25.31 -6.34 2.82
C ASN A 147 -24.58 -6.82 4.08
N LYS A 148 -24.59 -6.00 5.14
CA LYS A 148 -23.89 -6.28 6.40
C LYS A 148 -24.40 -7.54 7.09
N GLU A 149 -25.70 -7.81 7.04
CA GLU A 149 -26.31 -8.98 7.66
C GLU A 149 -25.83 -10.27 6.98
N CYS A 150 -25.81 -10.28 5.64
CA CYS A 150 -25.28 -11.40 4.85
C CYS A 150 -23.79 -11.63 5.15
N LEU A 151 -22.97 -10.57 5.18
CA LEU A 151 -21.57 -10.68 5.55
C LEU A 151 -21.40 -11.22 6.99
N THR A 152 -22.21 -10.75 7.93
CA THR A 152 -22.14 -11.18 9.33
C THR A 152 -22.46 -12.66 9.47
N MET A 153 -23.44 -13.16 8.70
CA MET A 153 -23.78 -14.59 8.65
C MET A 153 -22.63 -15.41 8.06
N ALA A 154 -22.06 -14.98 6.93
CA ALA A 154 -20.92 -15.65 6.29
C ALA A 154 -19.70 -15.77 7.21
N LEU A 155 -19.49 -14.76 8.05
CA LEU A 155 -18.38 -14.69 9.00
C LEU A 155 -18.62 -15.44 10.32
N LYS A 156 -19.77 -16.08 10.54
CA LYS A 156 -20.00 -16.86 11.77
C LYS A 156 -18.99 -18.02 11.88
N GLY A 157 -18.36 -18.09 13.05
CA GLY A 157 -17.32 -19.08 13.37
C GLY A 157 -15.97 -18.83 12.67
N VAL A 158 -15.82 -17.72 11.93
CA VAL A 158 -14.53 -17.31 11.37
C VAL A 158 -13.67 -16.70 12.47
N HIS A 159 -12.42 -17.16 12.58
CA HIS A 159 -11.44 -16.64 13.52
C HIS A 159 -10.70 -15.43 12.95
N THR A 160 -10.25 -15.53 11.70
CA THR A 160 -9.44 -14.51 11.02
C THR A 160 -10.05 -14.13 9.69
N VAL A 161 -10.12 -12.83 9.40
CA VAL A 161 -10.47 -12.29 8.09
C VAL A 161 -9.25 -11.64 7.46
N LEU A 162 -8.90 -12.04 6.24
CA LEU A 162 -7.88 -11.40 5.41
C LEU A 162 -8.58 -10.73 4.22
N SER A 163 -8.56 -9.40 4.20
CA SER A 163 -9.16 -8.61 3.13
C SER A 163 -8.13 -8.32 2.04
N PHE A 164 -8.47 -8.63 0.80
CA PHE A 164 -7.75 -8.26 -0.43
C PHE A 164 -8.67 -7.51 -1.40
N ILE A 165 -9.69 -6.81 -0.87
CA ILE A 165 -10.60 -5.99 -1.67
C ILE A 165 -9.78 -4.93 -2.41
N GLN A 166 -9.93 -4.87 -3.73
CA GLN A 166 -9.22 -3.92 -4.58
C GLN A 166 -9.75 -2.50 -4.36
N LEU A 167 -8.88 -1.58 -3.95
CA LEU A 167 -9.26 -0.21 -3.57
C LEU A 167 -9.96 0.55 -4.71
N LEU A 168 -9.44 0.41 -5.94
CA LEU A 168 -10.02 1.08 -7.11
C LEU A 168 -11.42 0.54 -7.48
N SER A 169 -11.80 -0.63 -6.98
CA SER A 169 -13.14 -1.20 -7.13
C SER A 169 -14.06 -0.89 -5.94
N ASP A 170 -13.58 -0.18 -4.92
CA ASP A 170 -14.30 0.23 -3.71
C ASP A 170 -13.94 1.69 -3.34
N PRO A 171 -14.25 2.67 -4.21
CA PRO A 171 -13.76 4.06 -4.09
C PRO A 171 -14.24 4.79 -2.84
N ASP A 172 -15.38 4.42 -2.27
CA ASP A 172 -15.92 4.98 -1.02
C ASP A 172 -15.60 4.12 0.22
N GLN A 173 -14.84 3.04 0.01
CA GLN A 173 -14.45 2.04 1.01
C GLN A 173 -15.66 1.38 1.71
N ILE A 174 -16.82 1.36 1.07
CA ILE A 174 -18.07 0.82 1.62
C ILE A 174 -17.92 -0.67 1.86
N ALA A 175 -17.39 -1.41 0.87
CA ALA A 175 -17.29 -2.87 0.97
C ALA A 175 -16.40 -3.29 2.14
N GLN A 176 -15.27 -2.61 2.32
CA GLN A 176 -14.32 -2.94 3.38
C GLN A 176 -14.80 -2.46 4.77
N LYS A 177 -15.45 -1.29 4.89
CA LYS A 177 -16.09 -0.86 6.15
C LYS A 177 -17.18 -1.83 6.58
N ASN A 178 -18.04 -2.24 5.65
CA ASN A 178 -19.09 -3.22 5.91
C ASN A 178 -18.52 -4.58 6.33
N LEU A 179 -17.41 -5.00 5.72
CA LEU A 179 -16.72 -6.23 6.12
C LEU A 179 -16.15 -6.16 7.54
N ILE A 180 -15.61 -5.00 7.94
CA ILE A 180 -15.13 -4.75 9.31
C ILE A 180 -16.30 -4.83 10.30
N ASP A 181 -17.41 -4.14 10.03
CA ASP A 181 -18.59 -4.16 10.89
C ASP A 181 -19.16 -5.57 11.04
N ALA A 182 -19.22 -6.31 9.93
CA ALA A 182 -19.67 -7.70 9.91
C ALA A 182 -18.73 -8.61 10.69
N ALA A 183 -17.41 -8.38 10.62
CA ALA A 183 -16.43 -9.13 11.40
C ALA A 183 -16.65 -8.92 12.91
N VAL A 184 -16.88 -7.67 13.34
CA VAL A 184 -17.23 -7.34 14.73
C VAL A 184 -18.54 -8.02 15.13
N GLY A 185 -19.61 -7.89 14.34
CA GLY A 185 -20.92 -8.50 14.63
C GLY A 185 -20.91 -10.04 14.62
N ALA A 186 -19.99 -10.64 13.88
CA ALA A 186 -19.80 -12.09 13.82
C ALA A 186 -18.96 -12.63 15.00
N GLY A 187 -18.20 -11.76 15.69
CA GLY A 187 -17.26 -12.15 16.74
C GLY A 187 -15.93 -12.67 16.19
N VAL A 188 -15.51 -12.20 15.01
CA VAL A 188 -14.19 -12.47 14.44
C VAL A 188 -13.13 -11.94 15.39
N GLN A 189 -12.06 -12.72 15.63
CA GLN A 189 -11.01 -12.32 16.54
C GLN A 189 -10.00 -11.40 15.85
N ARG A 190 -9.58 -11.75 14.63
CA ARG A 190 -8.49 -11.09 13.91
C ARG A 190 -8.90 -10.59 12.53
N PHE A 191 -8.42 -9.41 12.17
CA PHE A 191 -8.68 -8.79 10.87
C PHE A 191 -7.41 -8.20 10.24
N ALA A 192 -7.16 -8.51 8.98
CA ALA A 192 -6.16 -7.82 8.17
C ALA A 192 -6.88 -7.07 7.03
N PRO A 193 -6.83 -5.73 6.98
CA PRO A 193 -7.38 -4.96 5.86
C PRO A 193 -6.55 -5.15 4.59
N SER A 194 -7.08 -4.64 3.47
CA SER A 194 -6.41 -4.60 2.16
C SER A 194 -5.26 -3.59 2.17
N GLU A 195 -4.16 -4.01 2.80
CA GLU A 195 -3.06 -3.13 3.20
C GLU A 195 -1.78 -3.33 2.38
N TYR A 196 -1.44 -4.58 2.05
CA TYR A 196 -0.22 -5.10 1.41
C TYR A 196 0.53 -4.12 0.47
N GLY A 197 1.29 -3.19 1.05
CA GLY A 197 2.01 -2.14 0.34
C GLY A 197 2.87 -1.29 1.27
N SER A 198 2.87 0.02 1.04
CA SER A 198 3.67 1.02 1.75
C SER A 198 3.22 1.24 3.20
N ARG A 199 4.13 1.82 4.01
CA ARG A 199 3.86 2.20 5.41
C ARG A 199 2.81 3.31 5.52
N CYS A 200 2.83 4.28 4.61
CA CYS A 200 1.83 5.33 4.50
C CYS A 200 1.55 5.68 3.04
N THR A 201 0.51 6.47 2.80
CA THR A 201 0.05 6.79 1.42
C THR A 201 0.29 8.26 1.02
N VAL A 202 1.25 8.93 1.66
CA VAL A 202 1.61 10.31 1.31
C VAL A 202 2.05 10.38 -0.16
N HIS A 203 1.54 11.37 -0.92
CA HIS A 203 1.72 11.47 -2.38
C HIS A 203 1.21 10.28 -3.21
N MET A 204 0.37 9.39 -2.64
CA MET A 204 -0.19 8.22 -3.34
C MET A 204 -1.74 8.29 -3.39
N PRO A 205 -2.34 9.17 -4.21
CA PRO A 205 -3.79 9.36 -4.24
C PRO A 205 -4.57 8.07 -4.55
N TRP A 206 -4.01 7.15 -5.35
CA TRP A 206 -4.61 5.85 -5.65
C TRP A 206 -4.72 4.91 -4.45
N TRP A 207 -4.05 5.21 -3.33
CA TRP A 207 -4.11 4.45 -2.08
C TRP A 207 -4.75 5.20 -0.91
N GLN A 208 -5.33 6.39 -1.13
CA GLN A 208 -5.97 7.17 -0.06
C GLN A 208 -7.02 6.39 0.75
N GLY A 209 -7.71 5.44 0.10
CA GLY A 209 -8.66 4.54 0.77
C GLY A 209 -8.06 3.70 1.91
N LYS A 210 -6.74 3.45 1.94
CA LYS A 210 -6.08 2.76 3.07
C LYS A 210 -6.14 3.60 4.34
N GLU A 211 -5.83 4.89 4.25
CA GLU A 211 -5.86 5.79 5.41
C GLU A 211 -7.27 5.92 5.99
N VAL A 212 -8.29 5.95 5.12
CA VAL A 212 -9.70 5.93 5.53
C VAL A 212 -10.02 4.66 6.32
N ILE A 213 -9.54 3.49 5.89
CA ILE A 213 -9.76 2.22 6.60
C ILE A 213 -8.93 2.14 7.89
N ARG A 214 -7.70 2.65 7.91
CA ARG A 214 -6.88 2.73 9.13
C ARG A 214 -7.56 3.57 10.21
N GLU A 215 -8.09 4.73 9.84
CA GLU A 215 -8.88 5.56 10.75
C GLU A 215 -10.15 4.83 11.21
N TYR A 216 -10.85 4.16 10.30
CA TYR A 216 -12.05 3.40 10.64
C TYR A 216 -11.78 2.28 11.65
N LEU A 217 -10.69 1.52 11.49
CA LEU A 217 -10.28 0.49 12.45
C LEU A 217 -9.89 1.06 13.82
N ARG A 218 -9.25 2.24 13.84
CA ARG A 218 -8.98 2.96 15.10
C ARG A 218 -10.27 3.39 15.79
N GLU A 219 -11.23 3.91 15.03
CA GLU A 219 -12.54 4.33 15.52
C GLU A 219 -13.35 3.16 16.08
N VAL A 220 -13.41 2.04 15.37
CA VAL A 220 -14.08 0.80 15.81
C VAL A 220 -13.55 0.32 17.17
N ASN A 221 -12.25 0.45 17.41
CA ASN A 221 -11.59 0.04 18.65
C ASN A 221 -11.45 1.17 19.69
N ARG A 222 -12.01 2.38 19.46
CA ARG A 222 -11.72 3.57 20.27
C ARG A 222 -12.08 3.41 21.75
N GLU A 223 -13.29 2.92 22.02
CA GLU A 223 -13.78 2.76 23.40
C GLU A 223 -13.32 1.45 24.04
N LYS A 224 -13.19 0.40 23.22
CA LYS A 224 -12.78 -0.93 23.61
C LYS A 224 -12.21 -1.64 22.39
N GLU A 225 -11.16 -2.42 22.59
CA GLU A 225 -10.68 -3.34 21.56
C GLU A 225 -11.73 -4.45 21.33
N VAL A 226 -12.48 -4.32 20.23
CA VAL A 226 -13.50 -5.28 19.80
C VAL A 226 -13.02 -6.18 18.66
N LEU A 227 -11.94 -5.78 17.98
CA LEU A 227 -11.35 -6.51 16.87
C LEU A 227 -9.83 -6.36 16.88
N GLU A 228 -9.08 -7.44 17.05
CA GLU A 228 -7.63 -7.40 16.85
C GLU A 228 -7.36 -7.20 15.35
N TYR A 229 -6.54 -6.22 14.97
CA TYR A 229 -6.18 -6.01 13.57
C TYR A 229 -4.69 -5.75 13.38
N THR A 230 -4.22 -6.02 12.17
CA THR A 230 -2.83 -5.77 11.78
C THR A 230 -2.70 -5.24 10.36
N LEU A 231 -1.77 -4.31 10.17
CA LEU A 231 -1.48 -3.68 8.88
C LEU A 231 -0.23 -4.33 8.27
N PHE A 232 -0.41 -5.33 7.39
CA PHE A 232 0.72 -5.97 6.69
C PHE A 232 1.33 -5.02 5.65
N GLN A 233 2.57 -4.59 5.88
CA GLN A 233 3.27 -3.57 5.09
C GLN A 233 4.60 -4.10 4.53
N PRO A 234 4.58 -4.87 3.42
CA PRO A 234 5.78 -5.42 2.78
C PRO A 234 6.63 -4.42 1.99
N GLY A 235 6.18 -3.17 1.85
CA GLY A 235 6.79 -2.23 0.92
C GLY A 235 6.35 -2.52 -0.51
N LEU A 236 7.26 -2.33 -1.48
CA LEU A 236 7.02 -2.66 -2.89
C LEU A 236 7.36 -4.13 -3.15
N PHE A 237 6.63 -4.80 -4.03
CA PHE A 237 6.99 -6.16 -4.40
C PHE A 237 8.29 -6.18 -5.20
N LEU A 238 9.28 -6.94 -4.71
CA LEU A 238 10.57 -7.13 -5.39
C LEU A 238 10.39 -7.72 -6.79
N ASP A 239 9.34 -8.55 -6.96
CA ASP A 239 8.92 -9.14 -8.23
C ASP A 239 8.76 -8.12 -9.36
N TYR A 240 8.40 -6.86 -9.07
CA TYR A 240 8.24 -5.84 -10.10
C TYR A 240 9.57 -5.37 -10.72
N LEU A 241 10.71 -5.60 -10.06
CA LEU A 241 12.03 -5.35 -10.65
C LEU A 241 12.45 -6.42 -11.67
N ALA A 242 11.66 -7.48 -11.83
CA ALA A 242 11.84 -8.51 -12.85
C ALA A 242 11.07 -8.23 -14.15
N PHE A 243 10.30 -7.14 -14.24
CA PHE A 243 9.51 -6.83 -15.43
C PHE A 243 10.37 -6.87 -16.70
N PRO A 244 9.92 -7.54 -17.80
CA PRO A 244 8.58 -8.10 -18.02
C PRO A 244 8.42 -9.58 -17.60
N HIS A 245 9.42 -10.18 -16.94
CA HIS A 245 9.40 -11.58 -16.54
C HIS A 245 8.44 -11.81 -15.37
N LYS A 246 7.59 -12.84 -15.48
CA LYS A 246 6.71 -13.27 -14.40
C LYS A 246 7.46 -14.22 -13.46
N THR A 247 7.68 -13.78 -12.23
CA THR A 247 8.45 -14.50 -11.21
C THR A 247 7.59 -15.21 -10.16
N SER A 248 6.28 -14.98 -10.18
CA SER A 248 5.33 -15.60 -9.26
C SER A 248 4.17 -16.27 -10.03
N LYS A 249 3.39 -17.12 -9.35
CA LYS A 249 2.31 -17.90 -9.98
C LYS A 249 1.15 -17.00 -10.43
N TYR A 250 0.81 -16.00 -9.63
CA TYR A 250 -0.41 -15.20 -9.81
C TYR A 250 -0.18 -13.70 -9.96
N LEU A 251 0.92 -13.14 -9.43
CA LEU A 251 1.26 -11.72 -9.56
C LEU A 251 1.67 -11.44 -10.99
N ASP A 252 1.00 -10.49 -11.63
CA ASP A 252 1.35 -10.08 -12.99
C ASP A 252 2.50 -9.06 -12.94
N PRO A 253 3.45 -9.10 -13.89
CA PRO A 253 4.52 -8.12 -13.96
C PRO A 253 3.98 -6.70 -14.10
N LEU A 254 4.55 -5.77 -13.35
CA LEU A 254 4.28 -4.33 -13.46
C LEU A 254 5.60 -3.57 -13.54
N GLN A 255 5.60 -2.48 -14.30
CA GLN A 255 6.76 -1.59 -14.33
C GLN A 255 6.84 -0.75 -13.05
N SER A 256 8.05 -0.35 -12.72
CA SER A 256 8.38 0.57 -11.63
C SER A 256 9.28 1.68 -12.17
N VAL A 257 9.57 2.68 -11.35
CA VAL A 257 10.52 3.77 -11.66
C VAL A 257 11.98 3.28 -11.82
N ILE A 258 12.26 2.01 -11.53
CA ILE A 258 13.52 1.33 -11.83
C ILE A 258 13.21 0.20 -12.82
N ASP A 259 13.75 0.30 -14.03
CA ASP A 259 13.53 -0.61 -15.15
C ASP A 259 14.82 -1.38 -15.44
N PHE A 260 14.92 -2.57 -14.86
CA PHE A 260 16.07 -3.45 -15.07
C PHE A 260 16.17 -3.92 -16.52
N GLN A 261 15.04 -4.22 -17.18
CA GLN A 261 15.00 -4.68 -18.58
C GLN A 261 15.81 -3.77 -19.49
N HIS A 262 15.59 -2.46 -19.39
CA HIS A 262 16.25 -1.45 -20.21
C HIS A 262 17.45 -0.77 -19.52
N LYS A 263 17.84 -1.20 -18.32
CA LYS A 263 18.90 -0.60 -17.50
C LYS A 263 18.71 0.91 -17.36
N ARG A 264 17.52 1.34 -16.94
CA ARG A 264 17.19 2.75 -16.75
C ARG A 264 16.41 2.98 -15.46
N ALA A 265 16.48 4.18 -14.91
CA ALA A 265 15.75 4.53 -13.71
C ALA A 265 15.39 6.03 -13.68
N MET A 266 14.34 6.35 -12.93
CA MET A 266 14.02 7.70 -12.49
C MET A 266 14.37 7.81 -11.02
N VAL A 267 15.07 8.88 -10.64
CA VAL A 267 15.38 9.22 -9.25
C VAL A 267 15.11 10.69 -9.03
N VAL A 268 14.90 11.10 -7.78
CA VAL A 268 14.87 12.53 -7.44
C VAL A 268 16.30 13.01 -7.22
N ALA A 269 16.68 14.09 -7.89
CA ALA A 269 18.04 14.62 -7.84
C ALA A 269 18.47 14.93 -6.40
N GLY A 270 19.60 14.36 -5.96
CA GLY A 270 20.14 14.55 -4.62
C GLY A 270 19.48 13.71 -3.52
N HIS A 271 18.62 12.76 -3.89
CA HIS A 271 17.87 11.89 -2.98
C HIS A 271 17.99 10.40 -3.35
N GLU A 272 19.10 10.01 -3.98
CA GLU A 272 19.39 8.61 -4.30
C GLU A 272 19.61 7.73 -3.04
N ASP A 273 19.71 8.35 -1.85
CA ASP A 273 19.75 7.70 -0.54
C ASP A 273 18.37 7.34 0.01
N ALA A 274 17.27 7.76 -0.63
CA ALA A 274 15.92 7.38 -0.23
C ALA A 274 15.75 5.86 -0.18
N ILE A 275 15.11 5.36 0.87
CA ILE A 275 15.00 3.92 1.15
C ILE A 275 13.72 3.33 0.54
N MET A 276 13.88 2.12 -0.01
CA MET A 276 12.80 1.25 -0.46
C MET A 276 12.84 -0.06 0.33
N THR A 277 11.72 -0.41 0.95
CA THR A 277 11.49 -1.80 1.39
C THR A 277 10.98 -2.62 0.22
N LEU A 278 11.66 -3.74 -0.07
CA LEU A 278 11.34 -4.64 -1.18
C LEU A 278 11.18 -6.08 -0.66
N THR A 279 10.00 -6.65 -0.83
CA THR A 279 9.68 -8.00 -0.36
C THR A 279 9.07 -8.80 -1.49
N THR A 280 9.46 -10.06 -1.69
CA THR A 280 8.80 -10.88 -2.71
C THR A 280 7.36 -11.20 -2.30
N VAL A 281 6.46 -11.38 -3.26
CA VAL A 281 5.08 -11.78 -2.95
C VAL A 281 5.02 -13.17 -2.29
N SER A 282 5.98 -14.04 -2.60
CA SER A 282 6.15 -15.35 -1.95
C SER A 282 6.52 -15.20 -0.47
N ASP A 283 7.45 -14.29 -0.14
CA ASP A 283 7.82 -14.02 1.26
C ASP A 283 6.66 -13.41 2.04
N LEU A 284 5.91 -12.47 1.43
CA LEU A 284 4.68 -11.95 2.01
C LEU A 284 3.71 -13.09 2.34
N ALA A 285 3.45 -13.98 1.39
CA ALA A 285 2.51 -15.08 1.56
C ALA A 285 2.92 -16.05 2.68
N ALA A 286 4.21 -16.39 2.75
CA ALA A 286 4.76 -17.24 3.81
C ALA A 286 4.65 -16.58 5.19
N ILE A 287 4.94 -15.28 5.29
CA ILE A 287 4.85 -14.52 6.54
C ILE A 287 3.40 -14.38 7.01
N ILE A 288 2.44 -14.12 6.11
CA ILE A 288 1.01 -14.09 6.49
C ILE A 288 0.57 -15.46 7.01
N ALA A 289 0.97 -16.55 6.35
CA ALA A 289 0.65 -17.90 6.82
C ALA A 289 1.20 -18.17 8.23
N ARG A 290 2.44 -17.72 8.53
CA ARG A 290 3.00 -17.77 9.89
C ARG A 290 2.26 -16.86 10.88
N ALA A 291 1.88 -15.66 10.46
CA ALA A 291 1.17 -14.68 11.30
C ALA A 291 -0.19 -15.21 11.74
N VAL A 292 -0.93 -15.90 10.88
CA VAL A 292 -2.22 -16.52 11.26
C VAL A 292 -2.05 -17.55 12.39
N GLU A 293 -0.92 -18.24 12.44
CA GLU A 293 -0.59 -19.21 13.50
C GLU A 293 0.01 -18.58 14.77
N TYR A 294 0.31 -17.28 14.74
CA TYR A 294 0.91 -16.61 15.88
C TYR A 294 -0.06 -16.59 17.07
N LYS A 295 0.40 -17.06 18.24
CA LYS A 295 -0.48 -17.30 19.41
C LYS A 295 -0.79 -16.03 20.19
N ASP A 296 0.16 -15.10 20.24
CA ASP A 296 -0.05 -13.83 20.95
C ASP A 296 -0.72 -12.81 20.05
N LYS A 297 -1.01 -11.65 20.62
CA LYS A 297 -1.65 -10.53 19.94
C LYS A 297 -0.82 -10.06 18.75
N TRP A 298 -1.44 -9.86 17.59
CA TRP A 298 -0.80 -9.21 16.46
C TRP A 298 -0.40 -7.77 16.79
N PRO A 299 0.79 -7.32 16.36
CA PRO A 299 1.10 -5.91 16.40
C PRO A 299 0.16 -5.16 15.45
N THR A 300 -0.25 -3.95 15.81
CA THR A 300 -1.15 -3.15 14.96
C THR A 300 -0.50 -2.81 13.61
N VAL A 301 0.80 -2.53 13.62
CA VAL A 301 1.61 -2.37 12.42
C VAL A 301 2.47 -3.61 12.25
N SER A 302 2.42 -4.17 11.05
CA SER A 302 3.06 -5.42 10.68
C SER A 302 3.98 -5.18 9.48
N GLY A 303 5.07 -4.46 9.73
CA GLY A 303 6.09 -4.21 8.72
C GLY A 303 6.88 -5.49 8.39
N ILE A 304 7.09 -5.72 7.09
CA ILE A 304 7.81 -6.87 6.56
C ILE A 304 8.94 -6.36 5.67
N ARG A 305 10.18 -6.58 6.08
CA ARG A 305 11.37 -6.16 5.33
C ARG A 305 12.06 -7.37 4.72
N GLY A 306 11.74 -7.69 3.47
CA GLY A 306 12.56 -8.63 2.71
C GLY A 306 13.95 -8.05 2.44
N ASN A 307 13.98 -6.82 1.94
CA ASN A 307 15.17 -6.04 1.63
C ASN A 307 14.93 -4.59 2.01
N TRP A 308 15.97 -3.92 2.48
CA TRP A 308 15.95 -2.51 2.85
C TRP A 308 17.13 -1.86 2.15
N LEU A 309 16.86 -1.18 1.03
CA LEU A 309 17.89 -0.69 0.11
C LEU A 309 17.61 0.74 -0.29
N THR A 310 18.66 1.54 -0.46
CA THR A 310 18.52 2.85 -1.10
C THR A 310 18.35 2.71 -2.62
N PHE A 311 17.89 3.75 -3.30
CA PHE A 311 17.89 3.79 -4.76
C PHE A 311 19.31 3.57 -5.32
N ALA A 312 20.32 4.21 -4.74
CA ALA A 312 21.72 4.02 -5.14
C ALA A 312 22.16 2.54 -5.03
N GLN A 313 21.87 1.88 -3.91
CA GLN A 313 22.21 0.46 -3.71
C GLN A 313 21.50 -0.45 -4.71
N LEU A 314 20.22 -0.17 -5.03
CA LEU A 314 19.47 -0.91 -6.04
C LEU A 314 20.08 -0.77 -7.44
N LEU A 315 20.51 0.44 -7.80
CA LEU A 315 21.20 0.69 -9.06
C LEU A 315 22.55 -0.04 -9.10
N GLU A 316 23.36 0.02 -8.03
CA GLU A 316 24.62 -0.71 -7.95
C GLU A 316 24.43 -2.23 -8.12
N ILE A 317 23.42 -2.82 -7.48
CA ILE A 317 23.05 -4.23 -7.67
C ILE A 317 22.69 -4.48 -9.14
N GLY A 318 21.86 -3.61 -9.73
CA GLY A 318 21.46 -3.71 -11.14
C GLY A 318 22.64 -3.65 -12.10
N GLU A 319 23.57 -2.72 -11.90
CA GLU A 319 24.75 -2.52 -12.76
C GLU A 319 25.70 -3.72 -12.72
N ARG A 320 25.90 -4.30 -11.52
CA ARG A 320 26.68 -5.53 -11.36
C ARG A 320 26.03 -6.71 -12.09
N ILE A 321 24.72 -6.89 -11.92
CA ILE A 321 24.00 -8.05 -12.46
C ILE A 321 23.83 -7.95 -13.98
N ARG A 322 23.43 -6.77 -14.47
CA ARG A 322 23.08 -6.52 -15.87
C ARG A 322 24.25 -6.12 -16.77
N GLY A 323 25.42 -5.87 -16.19
CA GLY A 323 26.61 -5.44 -16.91
C GLY A 323 26.52 -4.00 -17.42
N GLY A 324 27.22 -3.10 -16.73
CA GLY A 324 27.37 -1.69 -17.10
C GLY A 324 26.31 -0.78 -16.46
N PRO A 325 26.47 0.55 -16.63
CA PRO A 325 25.71 1.54 -15.90
C PRO A 325 24.24 1.60 -16.30
N PHE A 326 23.39 2.08 -15.39
CA PHE A 326 22.00 2.43 -15.70
C PHE A 326 21.91 3.85 -16.26
N ALA A 327 21.02 4.07 -17.23
CA ALA A 327 20.63 5.40 -17.66
C ALA A 327 19.67 6.00 -16.62
N VAL A 328 20.13 7.02 -15.88
CA VAL A 328 19.38 7.60 -14.76
C VAL A 328 18.86 8.99 -15.11
N ASP A 329 17.54 9.14 -15.19
CA ASP A 329 16.87 10.43 -15.21
C ASP A 329 16.84 10.98 -13.77
N ARG A 330 17.54 12.09 -13.56
CA ARG A 330 17.52 12.82 -12.28
C ARG A 330 16.49 13.93 -12.38
N LEU A 331 15.40 13.76 -11.66
CA LEU A 331 14.23 14.62 -11.74
C LEU A 331 14.25 15.65 -10.63
N GLU A 332 13.89 16.89 -10.96
CA GLU A 332 13.86 17.99 -10.01
C GLU A 332 12.64 17.88 -9.09
N LEU A 333 12.88 18.02 -7.77
CA LEU A 333 11.81 17.94 -6.76
C LEU A 333 10.67 18.92 -7.03
N ARG A 334 11.00 20.15 -7.44
CA ARG A 334 10.00 21.21 -7.70
C ARG A 334 9.05 20.85 -8.84
N ASP A 335 9.57 20.19 -9.87
CA ASP A 335 8.77 19.78 -11.03
C ASP A 335 7.83 18.65 -10.65
N LEU A 336 8.34 17.66 -9.89
CA LEU A 336 7.52 16.57 -9.35
C LEU A 336 6.40 17.10 -8.44
N GLU A 337 6.69 18.05 -7.56
CA GLU A 337 5.69 18.72 -6.70
C GLU A 337 4.65 19.50 -7.51
N ALA A 338 5.03 20.03 -8.68
CA ALA A 338 4.13 20.69 -9.63
C ALA A 338 3.36 19.70 -10.55
N GLY A 339 3.57 18.39 -10.40
CA GLY A 339 2.93 17.36 -11.24
C GLY A 339 3.57 17.23 -12.63
N ILE A 340 4.80 17.71 -12.80
CA ILE A 340 5.58 17.65 -14.03
C ILE A 340 6.55 16.47 -13.91
N LEU A 341 6.61 15.63 -14.95
CA LEU A 341 7.52 14.49 -15.04
C LEU A 341 8.41 14.68 -16.26
N GLU A 342 9.57 15.31 -16.08
CA GLU A 342 10.57 15.52 -17.14
C GLU A 342 11.51 14.31 -17.28
N ALA A 343 10.92 13.14 -17.57
CA ALA A 343 11.68 11.90 -17.77
C ALA A 343 11.86 11.59 -19.27
N SER A 344 12.95 10.91 -19.61
CA SER A 344 13.23 10.42 -20.97
C SER A 344 12.36 9.22 -21.37
N TRP A 345 11.59 8.68 -20.44
CA TRP A 345 10.69 7.56 -20.63
C TRP A 345 9.47 7.65 -19.69
N ALA A 346 8.47 6.81 -19.93
CA ALA A 346 7.28 6.68 -19.08
C ALA A 346 6.96 5.20 -18.85
N LEU A 347 6.20 4.91 -17.80
CA LEU A 347 5.60 3.59 -17.64
C LEU A 347 4.55 3.40 -18.74
N GLU A 348 4.45 2.18 -19.25
CA GLU A 348 3.53 1.77 -20.31
C GLU A 348 2.61 0.62 -19.86
N ALA A 349 3.06 -0.20 -18.91
CA ALA A 349 2.32 -1.34 -18.38
C ALA A 349 1.25 -0.87 -17.37
N VAL A 350 -0.02 -0.95 -17.79
CA VAL A 350 -1.18 -0.55 -16.99
C VAL A 350 -1.71 -1.73 -16.17
N HIS A 351 -1.91 -1.53 -14.87
CA HIS A 351 -2.62 -2.53 -14.05
C HIS A 351 -4.06 -2.70 -14.54
N ALA A 352 -4.57 -3.94 -14.59
CA ALA A 352 -5.87 -4.28 -15.17
C ALA A 352 -7.09 -3.56 -14.55
N ALA A 353 -6.91 -2.89 -13.41
CA ALA A 353 -7.96 -2.10 -12.74
C ALA A 353 -8.12 -0.67 -13.29
N VAL A 354 -7.26 -0.22 -14.22
CA VAL A 354 -7.27 1.13 -14.79
C VAL A 354 -7.81 1.08 -16.22
N SER A 355 -8.70 2.02 -16.56
CA SER A 355 -9.23 2.14 -17.93
C SER A 355 -8.17 2.68 -18.91
N SER A 356 -8.21 2.25 -20.17
CA SER A 356 -7.20 2.59 -21.18
C SER A 356 -7.12 4.09 -21.49
N SER A 357 -8.21 4.84 -21.38
CA SER A 357 -8.24 6.29 -21.66
C SER A 357 -7.58 7.14 -20.57
N GLN A 358 -7.38 6.60 -19.37
CA GLN A 358 -6.77 7.29 -18.23
C GLN A 358 -5.39 6.73 -17.87
N ALA A 359 -4.94 5.71 -18.59
CA ALA A 359 -3.72 4.97 -18.33
C ALA A 359 -2.48 5.85 -18.24
N ALA A 360 -2.22 6.70 -19.25
CA ALA A 360 -1.02 7.52 -19.31
C ALA A 360 -0.92 8.51 -18.13
N GLU A 361 -2.02 9.21 -17.84
CA GLU A 361 -2.05 10.18 -16.73
C GLU A 361 -1.94 9.49 -15.36
N MET A 362 -2.57 8.32 -15.22
CA MET A 362 -2.43 7.50 -14.01
C MET A 362 -0.99 7.02 -13.84
N LEU A 363 -0.34 6.53 -14.90
CA LEU A 363 1.04 6.05 -14.86
C LEU A 363 2.05 7.17 -14.57
N LYS A 364 1.81 8.38 -15.11
CA LYS A 364 2.53 9.59 -14.74
C LYS A 364 2.35 9.90 -13.25
N THR A 365 1.11 9.93 -12.77
CA THR A 365 0.78 10.18 -11.35
C THR A 365 1.43 9.14 -10.43
N VAL A 366 1.44 7.87 -10.82
CA VAL A 366 2.08 6.77 -10.09
C VAL A 366 3.60 6.98 -10.02
N SER A 367 4.23 7.35 -11.13
CA SER A 367 5.67 7.60 -11.19
C SER A 367 6.08 8.75 -10.25
N ILE A 368 5.41 9.89 -10.38
CA ILE A 368 5.63 11.07 -9.51
C ILE A 368 5.38 10.70 -8.05
N GLY A 369 4.28 10.01 -7.77
CA GLY A 369 3.92 9.65 -6.40
C GLY A 369 4.89 8.66 -5.76
N ILE A 370 5.40 7.66 -6.49
CA ILE A 370 6.45 6.75 -5.97
C ILE A 370 7.70 7.55 -5.60
N LEU A 371 8.14 8.45 -6.48
CA LEU A 371 9.31 9.28 -6.25
C LEU A 371 9.13 10.19 -5.03
N LEU A 372 8.10 11.05 -5.01
CA LEU A 372 7.85 11.97 -3.90
C LEU A 372 7.61 11.25 -2.56
N SER A 373 6.90 10.13 -2.58
CA SER A 373 6.61 9.38 -1.37
C SER A 373 7.84 8.70 -0.77
N SER A 374 8.83 8.32 -1.59
CA SER A 374 10.11 7.80 -1.09
C SER A 374 10.88 8.82 -0.26
N LEU A 375 10.84 10.11 -0.62
CA LEU A 375 11.44 11.19 0.15
C LEU A 375 10.74 11.43 1.51
N LYS A 376 9.53 10.92 1.68
CA LYS A 376 8.76 11.02 2.93
C LYS A 376 8.82 9.74 3.77
N GLY A 377 9.67 8.77 3.39
CA GLY A 377 9.80 7.49 4.09
C GLY A 377 8.59 6.58 3.95
N ALA A 378 7.72 6.79 2.94
CA ALA A 378 6.51 5.99 2.77
C ALA A 378 6.82 4.50 2.51
N TRP A 379 7.96 4.23 1.88
CA TRP A 379 8.42 2.88 1.55
C TRP A 379 9.35 2.28 2.62
N GLU A 380 9.56 2.97 3.74
CA GLU A 380 10.36 2.52 4.88
C GLU A 380 9.49 1.73 5.87
N SER A 381 8.94 0.61 5.42
CA SER A 381 8.17 -0.30 6.28
C SER A 381 8.96 -0.74 7.51
N SER A 382 8.33 -0.90 8.67
CA SER A 382 8.98 -1.39 9.89
C SER A 382 9.33 -2.89 9.81
N ASP A 383 10.00 -3.46 10.83
CA ASP A 383 10.53 -4.83 10.85
C ASP A 383 9.83 -5.74 11.88
N GLU A 384 8.58 -5.44 12.27
CA GLU A 384 7.89 -6.19 13.32
C GLU A 384 7.84 -7.68 13.03
N LEU A 385 7.53 -8.10 11.79
CA LEU A 385 7.44 -9.52 11.46
C LEU A 385 8.81 -10.19 11.32
N ASN A 386 9.84 -9.45 10.93
CA ASN A 386 11.20 -9.96 10.93
C ASN A 386 11.64 -10.32 12.35
N ARG A 387 11.31 -9.47 13.33
CA ARG A 387 11.59 -9.74 14.76
C ARG A 387 10.71 -10.84 15.33
N LEU A 388 9.45 -10.93 14.86
CA LEU A 388 8.51 -11.95 15.29
C LEU A 388 8.89 -13.34 14.78
N PHE A 389 9.45 -13.41 13.57
CA PHE A 389 9.85 -14.64 12.90
C PHE A 389 11.35 -14.60 12.52
N PRO A 390 12.26 -14.56 13.50
CA PRO A 390 13.69 -14.43 13.25
C PRO A 390 14.30 -15.67 12.56
N ASP A 391 13.58 -16.80 12.57
CA ASP A 391 13.96 -18.03 11.87
C ASP A 391 13.58 -18.01 10.38
N TYR A 392 12.79 -17.05 9.92
CA TYR A 392 12.42 -16.92 8.51
C TYR A 392 13.54 -16.21 7.73
N THR A 393 14.07 -16.87 6.70
CA THR A 393 15.03 -16.27 5.78
C THR A 393 14.29 -15.67 4.59
N PHE A 394 14.35 -14.35 4.46
CA PHE A 394 13.78 -13.61 3.33
C PHE A 394 14.64 -13.74 2.08
N THR A 395 14.01 -13.62 0.91
CA THR A 395 14.70 -13.63 -0.37
C THR A 395 15.52 -12.33 -0.53
N SER A 396 16.84 -12.47 -0.66
CA SER A 396 17.73 -11.36 -1.00
C SER A 396 17.43 -10.80 -2.39
N ALA A 397 17.47 -9.47 -2.53
CA ALA A 397 17.32 -8.78 -3.80
C ALA A 397 18.40 -9.18 -4.80
N GLU A 398 19.65 -9.35 -4.36
CA GLU A 398 20.74 -9.76 -5.23
C GLU A 398 20.53 -11.18 -5.75
N ASP A 399 20.24 -12.14 -4.86
CA ASP A 399 19.97 -13.53 -5.25
C ASP A 399 18.75 -13.64 -6.18
N PHE A 400 17.69 -12.86 -5.90
CA PHE A 400 16.50 -12.82 -6.73
C PHE A 400 16.81 -12.28 -8.13
N LEU A 401 17.46 -11.12 -8.20
CA LEU A 401 17.74 -10.44 -9.46
C LEU A 401 18.76 -11.20 -10.30
N VAL A 402 19.75 -11.87 -9.69
CA VAL A 402 20.67 -12.78 -10.40
C VAL A 402 19.90 -13.88 -11.12
N ARG A 403 18.97 -14.56 -10.43
CA ARG A 403 18.18 -15.66 -11.04
C ARG A 403 17.29 -15.20 -12.21
N VAL A 404 16.91 -13.93 -12.23
CA VAL A 404 16.04 -13.37 -13.28
C VAL A 404 16.86 -12.87 -14.46
N TRP A 405 18.01 -12.24 -14.19
CA TRP A 405 18.70 -11.39 -15.15
C TRP A 405 20.07 -11.90 -15.63
N GLN A 406 20.57 -13.00 -15.06
CA GLN A 406 21.75 -13.74 -15.52
C GLN A 406 21.34 -15.16 -15.91
#